data_AF-A0A9D5YBA3-F1
#
_entry.id   AF-A0A9D5YBA3-F1
#
_cell.length_a   1.000
_cell.length_b   1.000
_cell.length_c   1.000
_cell.angle_alpha   90.00
_cell.angle_beta   90.00
_cell.angle_gamma   90.00
#
_symmetry.space_group_name_H-M   'P 1'
#
loop_
_entity.id
_entity.type
_entity.pdbx_description
1 polymer ?
#
loop_
_entity_poly.entity_id
_entity_poly.type
_entity_poly.pdbx_seq_one_letter_code
_entity_poly.pdbx_strand_id
1 'polypeptide(L)' 'MLNPDLRNVLTGKTSRYSLVLATAKRAREIAEDAEEKGEIIVEKPVTLAVNEFIDGKFIIEEPEDIRDL' A
#
# COMPACT_ATOMS: atom_id res chain seq x y z
N MET A 1 11.36 -12.48 -0.02
CA MET A 1 10.71 -11.49 -0.92
C MET A 1 9.21 -11.70 -0.81
N LEU A 2 8.43 -10.62 -0.70
CA LEU A 2 6.97 -10.70 -0.78
C LEU A 2 6.58 -10.92 -2.24
N ASN A 3 5.75 -11.92 -2.51
CA ASN A 3 5.16 -12.14 -3.83
C ASN A 3 3.66 -12.47 -3.69
N PRO A 4 2.85 -11.50 -3.25
CA PRO A 4 1.42 -11.71 -3.05
C PRO A 4 0.66 -11.67 -4.36
N ASP A 5 -0.57 -12.19 -4.35
CA ASP A 5 -1.48 -12.07 -5.47
C ASP A 5 -2.07 -10.66 -5.55
N LEU A 6 -1.56 -9.87 -6.49
CA LEU A 6 -1.94 -8.47 -6.67
C LEU A 6 -3.08 -8.29 -7.67
N ARG A 7 -3.65 -9.37 -8.22
CA ARG A 7 -4.72 -9.27 -9.24
C ARG A 7 -5.91 -8.47 -8.75
N ASN A 8 -6.28 -8.63 -7.49
CA ASN A 8 -7.40 -7.93 -6.86
C ASN A 8 -7.09 -6.48 -6.50
N VAL A 9 -5.82 -6.09 -6.45
CA VAL A 9 -5.39 -4.71 -6.18
C VAL A 9 -5.24 -3.92 -7.48
N LEU A 10 -4.87 -4.62 -8.56
CA LEU A 10 -4.71 -4.07 -9.90
C LEU A 10 -6.00 -4.10 -10.73
N THR A 11 -7.15 -4.45 -10.14
CA THR A 11 -8.45 -4.38 -10.82
C THR A 11 -8.87 -2.92 -11.02
N GLY A 12 -8.41 -2.30 -12.11
CA GLY A 12 -8.72 -0.91 -12.48
C GLY A 12 -7.70 -0.31 -13.46
N LYS A 13 -7.74 1.03 -13.61
CA LYS A 13 -6.71 1.83 -14.33
C LYS A 13 -5.42 2.02 -13.53
N THR A 14 -5.26 1.37 -12.37
CA THR A 14 -4.16 1.64 -11.46
C THR A 14 -2.83 1.09 -11.99
N SER A 15 -1.84 1.96 -12.12
CA SER A 15 -0.50 1.58 -12.55
C SER A 15 0.24 0.80 -11.47
N ARG A 16 1.10 -0.15 -11.89
CA ARG A 16 2.01 -0.87 -10.99
C ARG A 16 2.93 0.09 -10.22
N TYR A 17 3.32 1.21 -10.84
CA TYR A 17 4.14 2.22 -10.17
C TYR A 17 3.36 2.92 -9.05
N SER A 18 2.09 3.23 -9.28
CA SER A 18 1.20 3.80 -8.28
C SER A 18 0.97 2.83 -7.11
N LEU A 19 0.87 1.53 -7.38
CA LEU A 19 0.81 0.51 -6.34
C LEU A 19 2.07 0.50 -5.47
N VAL A 20 3.25 0.57 -6.06
CA VAL A 20 4.52 0.64 -5.31
C VAL A 20 4.57 1.92 -4.46
N LEU A 21 4.19 3.06 -5.05
CA LEU A 21 4.21 4.35 -4.35
C LEU A 21 3.20 4.38 -3.18
N ALA A 22 1.98 3.91 -3.40
CA ALA A 22 0.94 3.82 -2.39
C ALA A 22 1.35 2.87 -1.25
N THR A 23 1.94 1.72 -1.59
CA THR A 23 2.49 0.78 -0.60
C THR A 23 3.58 1.43 0.25
N ALA A 24 4.52 2.14 -0.38
CA ALA A 24 5.60 2.81 0.33
C ALA A 24 5.08 3.93 1.25
N LYS A 25 4.10 4.71 0.78
CA LYS A 25 3.44 5.73 1.59
C LYS A 25 2.76 5.12 2.80
N ARG A 26 1.91 4.11 2.58
CA ARG A 26 1.16 3.45 3.66
C ARG A 26 2.08 2.76 4.68
N ALA A 27 3.17 2.15 4.22
CA ALA A 27 4.16 1.55 5.10
C ALA A 27 4.84 2.57 6.03
N ARG A 28 5.03 3.82 5.58
CA ARG A 28 5.56 4.91 6.43
C ARG A 28 4.53 5.32 7.49
N GLU A 29 3.28 5.51 7.10
CA GLU A 29 2.18 5.82 8.04
C GLU A 29 2.08 4.76 9.15
N ILE A 30 2.14 3.47 8.80
CA ILE A 30 2.10 2.37 9.78
C ILE A 30 3.29 2.44 10.75
N ALA A 31 4.48 2.77 10.25
CA ALA A 31 5.67 2.87 11.07
C ALA A 31 5.62 4.09 12.01
N GLU A 32 5.21 5.25 11.49
CA GLU A 32 5.03 6.49 12.25
C GLU A 32 3.94 6.32 13.33
N ASP A 33 2.78 5.75 12.97
CA ASP A 33 1.69 5.46 13.91
C ASP A 33 2.15 4.55 15.07
N ALA A 34 2.97 3.53 14.77
CA ALA A 34 3.50 2.63 15.78
C ALA A 34 4.52 3.32 16.69
N GLU A 35 5.38 4.17 16.12
CA GLU A 35 6.35 4.96 16.87
C GLU A 35 5.66 5.96 17.81
N GLU A 36 4.65 6.69 17.31
CA GLU A 36 3.88 7.65 18.10
C GLU A 36 3.11 7.00 19.27
N LYS A 37 2.57 5.80 19.06
CA LYS A 37 1.86 5.04 20.10
C LYS A 37 2.78 4.24 21.02
N GLY A 38 4.07 4.14 20.69
CA GLY A 38 5.02 3.26 21.37
C GLY A 38 4.68 1.77 21.21
N GLU A 39 4.01 1.41 20.11
CA GLU A 39 3.62 0.04 19.79
C GLU A 39 4.78 -0.74 19.13
N ILE A 40 5.01 -1.96 19.60
CA ILE A 40 6.00 -2.85 18.98
C ILE A 40 5.32 -3.64 17.86
N ILE A 41 5.61 -3.25 16.62
CA ILE A 41 5.21 -3.95 15.41
C ILE A 41 6.22 -5.06 15.06
N VAL A 42 5.74 -6.30 15.07
CA VAL A 42 6.55 -7.51 14.76
C VAL A 42 6.61 -7.75 13.24
N GLU A 43 5.51 -7.48 12.55
CA GLU A 43 5.42 -7.60 11.10
C GLU A 43 6.04 -6.35 10.45
N LYS A 44 6.71 -6.52 9.31
CA LYS A 44 7.29 -5.39 8.59
C LYS A 44 6.17 -4.45 8.10
N PRO A 45 6.29 -3.13 8.25
CA PRO A 45 5.27 -2.17 7.80
C PRO A 45 4.85 -2.34 6.33
N VAL A 46 5.82 -2.67 5.46
CA VAL A 46 5.56 -2.94 4.04
C VAL A 46 4.67 -4.19 3.83
N THR A 47 4.83 -5.21 4.68
CA THR A 47 3.99 -6.41 4.62
C THR A 47 2.56 -6.09 5.03
N LEU A 48 2.41 -5.33 6.13
CA LEU A 48 1.12 -4.87 6.60
C LEU A 48 0.41 -4.01 5.54
N ALA A 49 1.10 -3.04 4.96
CA ALA A 49 0.55 -2.18 3.90
C ALA A 49 0.04 -2.99 2.70
N VAL A 50 0.84 -3.94 2.19
CA VAL A 50 0.42 -4.78 1.06
C VAL A 50 -0.81 -5.62 1.40
N ASN A 51 -0.87 -6.19 2.61
CA ASN A 51 -2.03 -6.95 3.06
C ASN A 51 -3.27 -6.07 3.16
N GLU A 52 -3.15 -4.83 3.66
CA GLU A 52 -4.28 -3.90 3.73
C GLU A 52 -4.85 -3.56 2.34
N PHE A 53 -4.00 -3.47 1.30
CA PHE A 53 -4.46 -3.29 -0.08
C PHE A 53 -5.14 -4.55 -0.63
N ILE A 54 -4.61 -5.74 -0.36
CA ILE A 54 -5.20 -7.02 -0.79
C ILE A 54 -6.56 -7.26 -0.12
N ASP A 55 -6.68 -6.88 1.15
CA ASP A 55 -7.93 -6.93 1.92
C ASP A 55 -8.96 -5.90 1.44
N GLY A 56 -8.58 -4.97 0.56
CA GLY A 56 -9.45 -3.90 0.07
C GLY A 56 -9.72 -2.80 1.11
N LYS A 57 -8.89 -2.68 2.15
CA LYS A 57 -9.03 -1.63 3.18
C LYS A 57 -8.69 -0.24 2.65
N PHE A 58 -7.85 -0.17 1.62
CA PHE A 58 -7.45 1.06 0.96
C PHE A 58 -7.58 0.95 -0.55
N ILE A 59 -7.92 2.07 -1.18
CA ILE A 59 -8.01 2.23 -2.63
C ILE A 59 -6.95 3.25 -3.06
N ILE A 60 -6.30 2.98 -4.19
CA ILE A 60 -5.31 3.90 -4.76
C ILE A 60 -6.04 4.87 -5.69
N GLU A 61 -6.06 6.13 -5.31
CA GLU A 61 -6.54 7.21 -6.16
C GLU A 61 -5.38 7.87 -6.88
N GLU A 62 -5.39 7.76 -8.20
CA GLU A 62 -4.45 8.45 -9.08
C GLU A 62 -5.08 9.78 -9.55
N PRO A 63 -4.31 10.88 -9.55
CA PRO A 63 -4.76 12.13 -10.15
C PRO A 63 -5.01 11.95 -11.66
N GLU A 64 -5.93 12.74 -12.22
CA GLU A 64 -6.36 12.61 -13.62
C GLU A 64 -5.19 12.70 -14.60
N ASP A 65 -4.20 13.54 -14.31
CA ASP A 65 -2.99 13.73 -15.13
C ASP A 65 -2.15 12.45 -15.32
N ILE A 66 -2.26 11.48 -14.41
CA ILE A 66 -1.50 10.21 -14.44
C ILE A 66 -2.31 9.07 -15.06
N ARG A 67 -3.65 9.15 -15.03
CA ARG A 67 -4.54 8.07 -15.51
C ARG A 67 -4.54 7.87 -17.02
N ASP A 68 -4.06 8.85 -17.78
CA ASP A 68 -4.06 8.86 -19.25
C ASP A 68 -2.64 8.85 -19.85
N LEU A 69 -1.61 8.60 -19.02
CA LEU A 69 -0.22 8.31 -19.42
C LEU A 69 -0.02 6.80 -19.66
#